data_AF-A7SRN7-F1
#
_entry.id   AF-A7SRN7-F1
#
_cell.length_a   1.000
_cell.length_b   1.000
_cell.length_c   1.000
_cell.angle_alpha   90.00
_cell.angle_beta   90.00
_cell.angle_gamma   90.00
#
_symmetry.space_group_name_H-M   'P 1'
#
loop_
_entity.id
_entity.type
_entity.pdbx_description
1 polymer ?
#
loop_
_entity_poly.entity_id
_entity_poly.type
_entity_poly.pdbx_seq_one_letter_code
_entity_poly.pdbx_strand_id
1 'polypeptide(L)'
;MIRVLGIFQLFLVIVRIILDVLNYVPAGKCVYHSLPVEKCGHTNLLPPKLSANLNTYGAILEAVNTFALLLVILRWKLFHGKNFFCAILRIGHFWVWFLLCFTYIISVLYVDLIETKTDQNVRLSALGIGLIFETFLLTFFASAINFIARETYLRWVESRFPCQDKWQRLFCALYRLVLVSYLARNLGMFLYDTALVALSISVVKGQHIDGKNGWDSLLLVLNVAFRGSFVKFFFAKIFQGQHLPQVCENVLEQEYHHTKRSAEYRVIDATREPSIINANAIYYGGL
;
A
#
# COMPACT_ATOMS: atom_id res chain seq x y z
N MET A 1 -26.77 0.53 -3.29
CA MET A 1 -25.45 1.08 -3.69
C MET A 1 -24.28 0.39 -3.00
N ILE A 2 -24.16 0.43 -1.66
CA ILE A 2 -23.00 -0.15 -0.93
C ILE A 2 -22.76 -1.65 -1.20
N ARG A 3 -23.84 -2.45 -1.32
CA ARG A 3 -23.76 -3.89 -1.64
C ARG A 3 -23.16 -4.15 -3.02
N VAL A 4 -23.55 -3.35 -4.01
CA VAL A 4 -23.03 -3.44 -5.39
C VAL A 4 -21.54 -3.11 -5.41
N LEU A 5 -21.13 -2.06 -4.69
CA LEU A 5 -19.72 -1.70 -4.53
C LEU A 5 -18.93 -2.83 -3.85
N GLY A 6 -19.50 -3.48 -2.83
CA GLY A 6 -18.87 -4.63 -2.18
C GLY A 6 -18.68 -5.84 -3.10
N ILE A 7 -19.68 -6.17 -3.92
CA ILE A 7 -19.58 -7.26 -4.91
C ILE A 7 -18.56 -6.92 -6.00
N PHE A 8 -18.61 -5.69 -6.51
CA PHE A 8 -17.63 -5.21 -7.49
C PHE A 8 -16.21 -5.27 -6.93
N GLN A 9 -16.01 -4.86 -5.67
CA GLN A 9 -14.72 -4.97 -4.99
C GLN A 9 -14.27 -6.42 -4.83
N LEU A 10 -15.18 -7.33 -4.50
CA LEU A 10 -14.86 -8.75 -4.42
C LEU A 10 -14.36 -9.29 -5.78
N PHE A 11 -15.06 -8.94 -6.86
CA PHE A 11 -14.65 -9.29 -8.21
C PHE A 11 -13.25 -8.74 -8.54
N LEU A 12 -12.97 -7.47 -8.23
CA LEU A 12 -11.66 -6.87 -8.44
C LEU A 12 -10.55 -7.58 -7.67
N VAL A 13 -10.79 -7.94 -6.40
CA VAL A 13 -9.82 -8.67 -5.59
C VAL A 13 -9.52 -10.06 -6.19
N ILE A 14 -10.55 -10.77 -6.68
CA ILE A 14 -10.36 -12.07 -7.33
C ILE A 14 -9.54 -11.92 -8.61
N VAL A 15 -9.92 -10.98 -9.49
CA VAL A 15 -9.18 -10.71 -10.74
C VAL A 15 -7.72 -10.39 -10.44
N ARG A 16 -7.48 -9.57 -9.41
CA ARG A 16 -6.12 -9.21 -8.98
C ARG A 16 -5.31 -10.43 -8.54
N ILE A 17 -5.86 -11.28 -7.67
CA ILE A 17 -5.16 -12.49 -7.22
C ILE A 17 -4.78 -13.36 -8.43
N ILE A 18 -5.69 -13.49 -9.40
CA ILE A 18 -5.42 -14.24 -10.63
C ILE A 18 -4.28 -13.59 -11.43
N LEU A 19 -4.31 -12.28 -11.66
CA LEU A 19 -3.25 -11.56 -12.38
C LEU A 19 -1.90 -11.65 -11.67
N ASP A 20 -1.89 -11.55 -10.34
CA ASP A 20 -0.69 -11.69 -9.52
C ASP A 20 -0.08 -13.09 -9.66
N VAL A 21 -0.89 -14.15 -9.55
CA VAL A 21 -0.42 -15.52 -9.79
C VAL A 21 0.12 -15.71 -11.21
N LEU A 22 -0.59 -15.19 -12.21
CA LEU A 22 -0.16 -15.28 -13.61
C LEU A 22 1.11 -14.47 -13.90
N ASN A 23 1.44 -13.45 -13.10
CA ASN A 23 2.71 -12.72 -13.17
C ASN A 23 3.85 -13.45 -12.43
N TYR A 24 3.58 -14.02 -11.25
CA TYR A 24 4.63 -14.63 -10.43
C TYR A 24 5.14 -15.97 -10.95
N VAL A 25 4.28 -16.79 -11.54
CA VAL A 25 4.69 -18.08 -12.14
C VAL A 25 5.75 -17.91 -13.23
N PRO A 26 5.56 -17.07 -14.27
CA PRO A 26 6.60 -16.82 -15.26
C PRO A 26 7.81 -16.11 -14.64
N ALA A 27 7.61 -15.16 -13.72
CA ALA A 27 8.72 -14.48 -13.06
C ALA A 27 9.67 -15.44 -12.32
N GLY A 28 9.12 -16.41 -11.57
CA GLY A 28 9.91 -17.44 -10.90
C GLY A 28 10.71 -18.29 -11.89
N LYS A 29 10.13 -18.65 -13.04
CA LYS A 29 10.83 -19.38 -14.09
C LYS A 29 11.98 -18.56 -14.70
N CYS A 30 11.79 -17.26 -14.86
CA CYS A 30 12.81 -16.36 -15.39
C CYS A 30 13.99 -16.20 -14.44
N VAL A 31 13.69 -15.98 -13.16
CA VAL A 31 14.70 -15.92 -12.09
C VAL A 31 15.48 -17.23 -11.98
N TYR A 32 14.81 -18.39 -12.13
CA TYR A 32 15.49 -19.70 -12.17
C TYR A 32 16.54 -19.79 -13.29
N HIS A 33 16.29 -19.14 -14.42
CA HIS A 33 17.24 -19.04 -15.53
C HIS A 33 18.18 -17.83 -15.43
N SER A 34 18.25 -17.17 -14.27
CA SER A 34 19.07 -15.97 -14.02
C SER A 34 18.81 -14.82 -14.98
N LEU A 35 17.57 -14.68 -15.45
CA LEU A 35 17.13 -13.63 -16.36
C LEU A 35 16.01 -12.81 -15.72
N PRO A 36 16.00 -11.48 -15.91
CA PRO A 36 14.86 -10.67 -15.54
C PRO A 36 13.67 -10.96 -16.48
N VAL A 37 12.45 -10.69 -16.03
CA VAL A 37 11.20 -10.98 -16.76
C VAL A 37 11.18 -10.35 -18.15
N GLU A 38 11.81 -9.19 -18.29
CA GLU A 38 11.88 -8.40 -19.52
C GLU A 38 12.74 -9.06 -20.61
N LYS A 39 13.70 -9.93 -20.22
CA LYS A 39 14.62 -10.62 -21.15
C LYS A 39 14.40 -12.13 -21.23
N CYS A 40 13.66 -12.67 -20.29
CA CYS A 40 13.18 -14.02 -20.30
C CYS A 40 12.07 -14.12 -21.36
N GLY A 41 12.43 -14.57 -22.57
CA GLY A 41 11.49 -14.69 -23.69
C GLY A 41 10.19 -15.40 -23.33
N HIS A 42 9.14 -15.20 -24.14
CA HIS A 42 7.79 -15.69 -23.84
C HIS A 42 7.78 -17.16 -23.40
N THR A 43 7.43 -17.39 -22.13
CA THR A 43 7.15 -18.73 -21.65
C THR A 43 5.91 -19.25 -22.39
N ASN A 44 5.95 -20.49 -22.91
CA ASN A 44 4.82 -21.16 -23.57
C ASN A 44 3.54 -21.29 -22.71
N LEU A 45 3.52 -20.77 -21.48
CA LEU A 45 2.36 -20.78 -20.59
C LEU A 45 1.26 -19.79 -20.99
N LEU A 46 1.60 -18.67 -21.62
CA LEU A 46 0.64 -17.60 -21.95
C LEU A 46 0.83 -17.14 -23.39
N PRO A 47 -0.25 -16.70 -24.08
CA PRO A 47 -0.14 -16.08 -25.39
C PRO A 47 0.85 -14.90 -25.36
N PRO A 48 1.73 -14.73 -26.36
CA PRO A 48 2.80 -13.72 -26.35
C PRO A 48 2.32 -12.29 -26.06
N LYS A 49 1.21 -11.89 -26.70
CA LYS A 49 0.58 -10.58 -26.51
C LYS A 49 0.01 -10.38 -25.10
N LEU A 50 -0.51 -11.45 -24.50
CA LEU A 50 -1.08 -11.39 -23.15
C LEU A 50 0.05 -11.37 -22.11
N SER A 51 1.10 -12.17 -22.31
CA SER A 51 2.31 -12.18 -21.48
C SER A 51 3.03 -10.83 -21.49
N ALA A 52 3.12 -10.16 -22.65
CA ALA A 52 3.78 -8.86 -22.76
C ALA A 52 3.04 -7.74 -21.99
N ASN A 53 1.71 -7.80 -21.95
CA ASN A 53 0.89 -6.72 -21.38
C ASN A 53 0.36 -7.04 -19.98
N LEU A 54 0.58 -8.26 -19.46
CA LEU A 54 0.01 -8.70 -18.18
C LEU A 54 0.45 -7.82 -17.01
N ASN A 55 1.75 -7.49 -16.96
CA ASN A 55 2.32 -6.61 -15.94
C ASN A 55 1.69 -5.21 -16.02
N THR A 56 1.52 -4.68 -17.23
CA THR A 56 0.91 -3.36 -17.46
C THR A 56 -0.55 -3.33 -17.01
N TYR A 57 -1.34 -4.35 -17.40
CA TYR A 57 -2.74 -4.45 -16.96
C TYR A 57 -2.84 -4.63 -15.45
N GLY A 58 -1.96 -5.43 -14.85
CA GLY A 58 -1.89 -5.61 -13.41
C GLY A 58 -1.63 -4.29 -12.68
N ALA A 59 -0.60 -3.54 -13.10
CA ALA A 59 -0.23 -2.26 -12.49
C ALA A 59 -1.33 -1.20 -12.63
N ILE A 60 -1.93 -1.07 -13.82
CA ILE A 60 -3.02 -0.11 -14.07
C ILE A 60 -4.26 -0.48 -13.25
N LEU A 61 -4.65 -1.76 -13.26
CA LEU A 61 -5.82 -2.22 -12.49
C LEU A 61 -5.61 -1.96 -10.99
N GLU A 62 -4.41 -2.21 -10.49
CA GLU A 62 -4.06 -1.96 -9.10
C GLU A 62 -4.10 -0.47 -8.76
N ALA A 63 -3.56 0.39 -9.63
CA ALA A 63 -3.65 1.84 -9.46
C ALA A 63 -5.12 2.31 -9.41
N VAL A 64 -5.95 1.90 -10.39
CA VAL A 64 -7.36 2.29 -10.45
C VAL A 64 -8.14 1.81 -9.22
N ASN A 65 -7.94 0.56 -8.81
CA ASN A 65 -8.59 -0.01 -7.63
C ASN A 65 -8.15 0.71 -6.34
N THR A 66 -6.84 0.93 -6.17
CA THR A 66 -6.30 1.62 -4.98
C THR A 66 -6.81 3.05 -4.91
N PHE A 67 -6.88 3.75 -6.05
CA PHE A 67 -7.47 5.08 -6.13
C PHE A 67 -8.95 5.07 -5.75
N ALA A 68 -9.74 4.12 -6.26
CA ALA A 68 -11.15 3.98 -5.91
C ALA A 68 -11.34 3.73 -4.41
N LEU A 69 -10.53 2.85 -3.81
CA LEU A 69 -10.54 2.58 -2.37
C LEU A 69 -10.16 3.82 -1.54
N LEU A 70 -9.13 4.56 -1.96
CA LEU A 70 -8.75 5.83 -1.35
C LEU A 70 -9.88 6.84 -1.39
N LEU A 71 -10.57 6.99 -2.53
CA LEU A 71 -11.73 7.87 -2.64
C LEU A 71 -12.87 7.44 -1.70
N VAL A 72 -13.12 6.14 -1.58
CA VAL A 72 -14.11 5.61 -0.63
C VAL A 72 -13.73 5.94 0.81
N ILE A 73 -12.45 5.77 1.17
CA ILE A 73 -11.94 6.10 2.50
C ILE A 73 -12.05 7.62 2.76
N LEU A 74 -11.56 8.46 1.85
CA LEU A 74 -11.56 9.92 2.02
C LEU A 74 -12.97 10.53 2.05
N ARG A 75 -13.95 9.87 1.42
CA ARG A 75 -15.37 10.27 1.48
C ARG A 75 -16.15 9.57 2.58
N TRP A 76 -15.51 8.67 3.33
CA TRP A 76 -16.17 8.01 4.45
C TRP A 76 -16.41 9.04 5.54
N LYS A 77 -17.67 9.25 5.95
CA LYS A 77 -18.01 10.25 6.97
C LYS A 77 -17.26 10.08 8.29
N LEU A 78 -16.87 8.85 8.61
CA LEU A 78 -16.06 8.50 9.79
C LEU A 78 -14.56 8.73 9.57
N PHE A 79 -14.14 9.27 8.43
CA PHE A 79 -12.75 9.52 8.10
C PHE A 79 -12.62 10.97 7.65
N HIS A 80 -12.22 11.85 8.58
CA HIS A 80 -12.05 13.28 8.28
C HIS A 80 -10.80 13.50 7.42
N GLY A 81 -10.98 13.50 6.09
CA GLY A 81 -9.88 13.62 5.13
C GLY A 81 -8.96 14.83 5.35
N LYS A 82 -9.51 15.99 5.73
CA LYS A 82 -8.71 17.19 6.05
C LYS A 82 -7.78 16.95 7.26
N ASN A 83 -8.32 16.38 8.33
CA ASN A 83 -7.56 16.06 9.54
C ASN A 83 -6.50 15.00 9.25
N PHE A 84 -6.82 14.02 8.38
CA PHE A 84 -5.86 13.04 7.91
C PHE A 84 -4.65 13.69 7.21
N PHE A 85 -4.85 14.64 6.29
CA PHE A 85 -3.72 15.31 5.61
C PHE A 85 -2.85 16.15 6.55
N CYS A 86 -3.43 16.75 7.59
CA CYS A 86 -2.64 17.44 8.62
C CYS A 86 -1.88 16.45 9.52
N ALA A 87 -2.51 15.33 9.88
CA ALA A 87 -1.94 14.33 10.77
C ALA A 87 -0.82 13.52 10.10
N ILE A 88 -1.00 13.11 8.84
CA ILE A 88 -0.03 12.28 8.11
C ILE A 88 1.34 12.96 7.98
N LEU A 89 1.37 14.29 7.81
CA LEU A 89 2.61 15.07 7.72
C LEU A 89 3.42 15.06 9.04
N ARG A 90 2.78 14.79 10.18
CA ARG A 90 3.43 14.75 11.51
C ARG A 90 3.97 13.36 11.86
N ILE A 91 3.71 12.36 11.02
CA ILE A 91 4.02 10.98 11.31
C ILE A 91 5.35 10.57 10.66
N GLY A 92 6.30 10.12 11.48
CA GLY A 92 7.65 9.76 11.00
C GLY A 92 7.67 8.62 9.96
N HIS A 93 6.85 7.57 10.14
CA HIS A 93 6.84 6.44 9.19
C HIS A 93 6.28 6.81 7.81
N PHE A 94 5.43 7.85 7.71
CA PHE A 94 4.97 8.36 6.43
C PHE A 94 6.13 8.92 5.62
N TRP A 95 7.01 9.71 6.23
CA TRP A 95 8.17 10.28 5.55
C TRP A 95 9.15 9.22 5.05
N VAL A 96 9.33 8.14 5.81
CA VAL A 96 10.15 7.00 5.38
C VAL A 96 9.55 6.36 4.12
N TRP A 97 8.24 6.07 4.12
CA TRP A 97 7.58 5.53 2.93
C TRP A 97 7.59 6.51 1.76
N PHE A 98 7.43 7.80 2.01
CA PHE A 98 7.45 8.82 0.97
C PHE A 98 8.83 8.94 0.31
N LEU A 99 9.90 8.92 1.10
CA LEU A 99 11.27 8.91 0.58
C LEU A 99 11.56 7.64 -0.23
N LEU A 100 11.18 6.47 0.28
CA LEU A 100 11.34 5.21 -0.43
C LEU A 100 10.49 5.13 -1.71
N CYS A 101 9.29 5.73 -1.70
CA CYS A 101 8.43 5.89 -2.87
C CYS A 101 9.14 6.74 -3.93
N PHE A 102 9.78 7.84 -3.53
CA PHE A 102 10.52 8.69 -4.46
C PHE A 102 11.72 7.96 -5.07
N THR A 103 12.48 7.21 -4.28
CA THR A 103 13.59 6.40 -4.79
C THR A 103 13.11 5.30 -5.74
N TYR A 104 11.96 4.68 -5.47
CA TYR A 104 11.35 3.70 -6.37
C TYR A 104 10.95 4.34 -7.71
N ILE A 105 10.34 5.53 -7.68
CA ILE A 105 9.98 6.27 -8.90
C ILE A 105 11.23 6.59 -9.73
N ILE A 106 12.32 7.03 -9.09
CA ILE A 106 13.60 7.25 -9.78
C ILE A 106 14.10 5.94 -10.40
N SER A 107 14.02 4.82 -9.69
CA SER A 107 14.40 3.51 -10.21
C SER A 107 13.62 3.13 -11.47
N VAL A 108 12.29 3.32 -11.46
CA VAL A 108 11.44 3.03 -12.62
C VAL A 108 11.78 3.93 -13.80
N LEU A 109 11.91 5.24 -13.56
CA LEU A 109 12.30 6.19 -14.59
C LEU A 109 13.68 5.88 -15.17
N TYR A 110 14.63 5.47 -14.34
CA TYR A 110 15.98 5.11 -14.77
C TYR A 110 15.97 3.90 -15.72
N VAL A 111 15.22 2.85 -15.37
CA VAL A 111 15.07 1.66 -16.23
C VAL A 111 14.39 2.04 -17.55
N ASP A 112 13.25 2.73 -17.51
CA ASP A 112 12.52 3.18 -18.69
C ASP A 112 13.40 4.06 -19.62
N LEU A 113 14.19 4.98 -19.05
CA LEU A 113 15.07 5.86 -19.81
C LEU A 113 16.22 5.11 -20.50
N ILE A 114 16.73 4.03 -19.91
CA ILE A 114 17.81 3.25 -20.53
C ILE A 114 17.26 2.36 -21.62
N GLU A 115 16.12 1.70 -21.39
CA GLU A 115 15.47 0.87 -22.40
C GLU A 115 15.07 1.71 -23.62
N THR A 116 14.50 2.90 -23.40
CA THR A 116 14.07 3.81 -24.47
C THR A 116 15.22 4.51 -25.19
N LYS A 117 16.45 4.55 -24.69
CA LYS A 117 17.59 5.03 -25.51
C LYS A 117 17.93 4.10 -26.67
N THR A 118 17.46 2.85 -26.62
CA THR A 118 17.64 1.85 -27.68
C THR A 118 16.63 2.03 -28.81
N ASP A 119 15.52 2.73 -28.54
CA ASP A 119 14.44 3.01 -29.48
C ASP A 119 14.40 4.52 -29.76
N GLN A 120 14.39 4.98 -31.01
CA GLN A 120 14.66 6.40 -31.34
C GLN A 120 13.64 7.45 -30.80
N ASN A 121 12.67 7.04 -29.97
CA ASN A 121 11.70 7.90 -29.30
C ASN A 121 11.70 7.65 -27.78
N VAL A 122 12.21 8.62 -27.00
CA VAL A 122 12.11 8.59 -25.54
C VAL A 122 10.66 8.82 -25.13
N ARG A 123 9.93 7.73 -24.85
CA ARG A 123 8.58 7.76 -24.29
C ARG A 123 8.54 6.83 -23.08
N LEU A 124 8.02 7.31 -21.95
CA LEU A 124 7.78 6.44 -20.79
C LEU A 124 6.91 5.26 -21.18
N SER A 125 7.27 4.06 -20.71
CA SER A 125 6.49 2.87 -20.98
C SER A 125 5.16 2.94 -20.22
N ALA A 126 4.09 2.36 -20.79
CA ALA A 126 2.80 2.29 -20.11
C ALA A 126 2.91 1.51 -18.77
N LEU A 127 3.85 0.56 -18.71
CA LEU A 127 4.20 -0.18 -17.50
C LEU A 127 4.82 0.74 -16.45
N GLY A 128 5.83 1.53 -16.82
CA GLY A 128 6.49 2.48 -15.92
C GLY A 128 5.52 3.49 -15.33
N ILE A 129 4.64 4.06 -16.16
CA ILE A 129 3.56 4.95 -15.70
C ILE A 129 2.65 4.21 -14.69
N GLY A 130 2.22 2.99 -15.03
CA GLY A 130 1.39 2.16 -14.14
C GLY A 130 2.05 1.90 -12.78
N LEU A 131 3.34 1.55 -12.77
CA LEU A 131 4.11 1.27 -11.56
C LEU A 131 4.32 2.52 -10.69
N ILE A 132 4.53 3.70 -11.30
CA ILE A 132 4.62 4.97 -10.58
C ILE A 132 3.29 5.26 -9.86
N PHE A 133 2.15 5.14 -10.57
CA PHE A 133 0.84 5.33 -9.96
C PHE A 133 0.53 4.28 -8.88
N GLU A 134 0.80 3.00 -9.14
CA GLU A 134 0.63 1.92 -8.16
C GLU A 134 1.39 2.23 -6.87
N THR A 135 2.65 2.64 -6.99
CA THR A 135 3.56 2.93 -5.87
C THR A 135 3.13 4.15 -5.07
N PHE A 136 2.78 5.23 -5.76
CA PHE A 136 2.30 6.45 -5.12
C PHE A 136 0.99 6.19 -4.37
N LEU A 137 0.01 5.57 -5.05
CA LEU A 137 -1.30 5.28 -4.46
C LEU A 137 -1.20 4.29 -3.29
N LEU A 138 -0.34 3.28 -3.39
CA LEU A 138 -0.07 2.34 -2.29
C LEU A 138 0.43 3.06 -1.04
N THR A 139 1.35 4.01 -1.20
CA THR A 139 1.90 4.79 -0.08
C THR A 139 0.81 5.56 0.66
N PHE A 140 -0.05 6.27 -0.08
CA PHE A 140 -1.18 6.99 0.50
C PHE A 140 -2.23 6.05 1.09
N PHE A 141 -2.51 4.93 0.43
CA PHE A 141 -3.50 3.95 0.88
C PHE A 141 -3.08 3.25 2.17
N ALA A 142 -1.84 2.78 2.25
CA ALA A 142 -1.29 2.21 3.48
C ALA A 142 -1.31 3.23 4.62
N SER A 143 -0.95 4.49 4.33
CA SER A 143 -1.02 5.57 5.30
C SER A 143 -2.46 5.82 5.77
N ALA A 144 -3.44 5.86 4.87
CA ALA A 144 -4.85 6.04 5.23
C ALA A 144 -5.39 4.88 6.07
N ILE A 145 -5.08 3.63 5.71
CA ILE A 145 -5.47 2.45 6.49
C ILE A 145 -4.80 2.44 7.86
N ASN A 146 -3.60 3.01 8.00
CA ASN A 146 -2.94 3.11 9.28
C ASN A 146 -3.80 3.86 10.33
N PHE A 147 -4.59 4.84 9.89
CA PHE A 147 -5.54 5.58 10.74
C PHE A 147 -6.89 4.89 10.95
N ILE A 148 -7.14 3.76 10.29
CA ILE A 148 -8.39 3.01 10.44
C ILE A 148 -8.15 1.81 11.35
N ALA A 149 -8.74 1.87 12.55
CA ALA A 149 -8.78 0.72 13.45
C ALA A 149 -9.76 -0.32 12.91
N ARG A 150 -9.40 -1.61 13.05
CA ARG A 150 -10.28 -2.71 12.63
C ARG A 150 -11.63 -2.66 13.35
N GLU A 151 -11.64 -2.35 14.63
CA GLU A 151 -12.87 -2.20 15.42
C GLU A 151 -13.80 -1.12 14.88
N THR A 152 -13.24 0.02 14.46
CA THR A 152 -14.02 1.11 13.86
C THR A 152 -14.71 0.66 12.58
N TYR A 153 -14.01 -0.10 11.74
CA TYR A 153 -14.61 -0.69 10.54
C TYR A 153 -15.71 -1.70 10.89
N LEU A 154 -15.48 -2.61 11.86
CA LEU A 154 -16.47 -3.62 12.26
C LEU A 154 -17.75 -2.97 12.81
N ARG A 155 -17.63 -2.01 13.74
CA ARG A 155 -18.79 -1.27 14.27
C ARG A 155 -19.56 -0.52 13.18
N TRP A 156 -18.84 0.01 12.18
CA TRP A 156 -19.49 0.64 11.04
C TRP A 156 -20.26 -0.36 10.15
N VAL A 157 -19.71 -1.56 9.93
CA VAL A 157 -20.41 -2.62 9.18
C VAL A 157 -21.66 -3.08 9.94
N GLU A 158 -21.56 -3.32 11.24
CA GLU A 158 -22.68 -3.72 12.10
C GLU A 158 -23.82 -2.68 12.09
N SER A 159 -23.49 -1.40 12.23
CA SER A 159 -24.48 -0.32 12.21
C SER A 159 -25.15 -0.14 10.84
N ARG A 160 -24.46 -0.44 9.73
CA ARG A 160 -25.03 -0.30 8.38
C ARG A 160 -25.90 -1.49 7.95
N PHE A 161 -25.64 -2.66 8.50
CA PHE A 161 -26.34 -3.91 8.18
C PHE A 161 -26.92 -4.56 9.44
N PRO A 162 -27.86 -3.91 10.16
CA PRO A 162 -28.45 -4.48 11.36
C PRO A 162 -29.22 -5.77 11.01
N CYS A 163 -29.01 -6.82 11.81
CA CYS A 163 -29.66 -8.13 11.67
C CYS A 163 -29.43 -8.83 10.32
N GLN A 164 -28.34 -8.49 9.60
CA GLN A 164 -28.01 -9.06 8.29
C GLN A 164 -26.65 -9.76 8.30
N ASP A 165 -26.55 -10.86 9.03
CA ASP A 165 -25.31 -11.60 9.28
C ASP A 165 -24.54 -11.99 8.01
N LYS A 166 -25.25 -12.27 6.91
CA LYS A 166 -24.62 -12.61 5.62
C LYS A 166 -23.82 -11.44 5.07
N TRP A 167 -24.37 -10.23 5.10
CA TRP A 167 -23.71 -9.03 4.59
C TRP A 167 -22.60 -8.58 5.52
N GLN A 168 -22.81 -8.65 6.84
CA GLN A 168 -21.76 -8.35 7.82
C GLN A 168 -20.55 -9.26 7.61
N ARG A 169 -20.76 -10.59 7.50
CA ARG A 169 -19.70 -11.56 7.21
C ARG A 169 -18.99 -11.26 5.89
N LEU A 170 -19.74 -10.95 4.83
CA LEU A 170 -19.16 -10.63 3.53
C LEU A 170 -18.25 -9.39 3.59
N PHE A 171 -18.70 -8.29 4.18
CA PHE A 171 -17.88 -7.07 4.28
C PHE A 171 -16.66 -7.27 5.20
N CYS A 172 -16.81 -8.02 6.29
CA CYS A 172 -15.67 -8.39 7.15
C CYS A 172 -14.64 -9.24 6.39
N ALA A 173 -15.10 -10.22 5.62
CA ALA A 173 -14.24 -11.04 4.77
C ALA A 173 -13.58 -10.19 3.68
N LEU A 174 -14.34 -9.31 3.03
CA LEU A 174 -13.85 -8.41 1.99
C LEU A 174 -12.73 -7.50 2.49
N TYR A 175 -12.89 -6.89 3.67
CA TYR A 175 -11.83 -6.08 4.29
C TYR A 175 -10.52 -6.87 4.44
N ARG A 176 -10.61 -8.09 4.98
CA ARG A 176 -9.44 -8.96 5.12
C ARG A 176 -8.85 -9.37 3.77
N LEU A 177 -9.70 -9.74 2.82
CA LEU A 177 -9.29 -10.16 1.48
C LEU A 177 -8.56 -9.04 0.74
N VAL A 178 -9.04 -7.79 0.85
CA VAL A 178 -8.34 -6.62 0.31
C VAL A 178 -6.96 -6.49 0.94
N LEU A 179 -6.85 -6.51 2.27
CA LEU A 179 -5.53 -6.42 2.93
C LEU A 179 -4.59 -7.56 2.51
N VAL A 180 -5.12 -8.79 2.42
CA VAL A 180 -4.34 -9.97 1.99
C VAL A 180 -3.90 -9.84 0.54
N SER A 181 -4.72 -9.27 -0.35
CA SER A 181 -4.31 -9.06 -1.74
C SER A 181 -3.17 -8.03 -1.83
N TYR A 182 -3.21 -6.96 -1.04
CA TYR A 182 -2.10 -6.00 -0.90
C TYR A 182 -0.84 -6.62 -0.30
N LEU A 183 -0.99 -7.50 0.70
CA LEU A 183 0.12 -8.26 1.25
C LEU A 183 0.74 -9.17 0.18
N ALA A 184 -0.07 -9.97 -0.52
CA ALA A 184 0.41 -10.93 -1.52
C ALA A 184 1.14 -10.23 -2.69
N ARG A 185 0.57 -9.14 -3.21
CA ARG A 185 1.17 -8.31 -4.26
C ARG A 185 2.53 -7.73 -3.86
N ASN A 186 2.62 -7.15 -2.66
CA ASN A 186 3.88 -6.60 -2.19
C ASN A 186 4.89 -7.69 -1.83
N LEU A 187 4.43 -8.84 -1.34
CA LEU A 187 5.28 -9.97 -1.01
C LEU A 187 5.89 -10.58 -2.27
N GLY A 188 5.11 -10.80 -3.32
CA GLY A 188 5.67 -11.37 -4.54
C GLY A 188 6.63 -10.43 -5.27
N MET A 189 6.37 -9.11 -5.28
CA MET A 189 7.35 -8.13 -5.78
C MET A 189 8.60 -8.06 -4.90
N PHE A 190 8.44 -8.08 -3.58
CA PHE A 190 9.56 -8.14 -2.64
C PHE A 190 10.43 -9.37 -2.86
N LEU A 191 9.82 -10.56 -3.04
CA LEU A 191 10.55 -11.80 -3.32
C LEU A 191 11.28 -11.74 -4.66
N TYR A 192 10.64 -11.19 -5.70
CA TYR A 192 11.26 -10.99 -7.00
C TYR A 192 12.47 -10.05 -6.92
N ASP A 193 12.30 -8.86 -6.33
CA ASP A 193 13.38 -7.88 -6.19
C ASP A 193 14.52 -8.43 -5.32
N THR A 194 14.19 -9.18 -4.25
CA THR A 194 15.18 -9.82 -3.38
C THR A 194 15.96 -10.89 -4.13
N ALA A 195 15.30 -11.68 -4.98
CA ALA A 195 15.97 -12.69 -5.79
C ALA A 195 16.92 -12.04 -6.81
N LEU A 196 16.51 -10.93 -7.43
CA LEU A 196 17.38 -10.16 -8.32
C LEU A 196 18.61 -9.59 -7.58
N VAL A 197 18.45 -9.07 -6.36
CA VAL A 197 19.57 -8.63 -5.52
C VAL A 197 20.49 -9.81 -5.19
N ALA A 198 19.92 -10.93 -4.72
CA ALA A 198 20.68 -12.09 -4.28
C ALA A 198 21.49 -12.73 -5.41
N LEU A 199 20.93 -12.74 -6.63
CA LEU A 199 21.60 -13.23 -7.83
C LEU A 199 22.42 -12.14 -8.54
N SER A 200 22.47 -10.92 -8.00
CA SER A 200 23.11 -9.74 -8.61
C SER A 200 22.79 -9.59 -10.10
N ILE A 201 21.51 -9.75 -10.45
CA ILE A 201 20.99 -9.60 -11.80
C ILE A 201 20.65 -8.11 -11.99
N SER A 202 21.27 -7.44 -12.95
CA SER A 202 20.90 -6.07 -13.30
C SER A 202 19.54 -6.09 -13.99
N VAL A 203 18.58 -5.32 -13.47
CA VAL A 203 17.27 -5.09 -14.12
C VAL A 203 17.46 -4.47 -15.51
N VAL A 204 18.41 -3.53 -15.62
CA VAL A 204 18.70 -2.78 -16.85
C VAL A 204 19.45 -3.63 -17.89
N LYS A 205 20.52 -4.32 -17.47
CA LYS A 205 21.38 -5.06 -18.40
C LYS A 205 20.91 -6.50 -18.61
N GLY A 206 20.05 -7.05 -17.74
CA GLY A 206 19.64 -8.45 -17.74
C GLY A 206 20.81 -9.43 -17.82
N GLN A 207 21.93 -9.01 -17.23
CA GLN A 207 23.18 -9.73 -17.07
C GLN A 207 23.67 -9.47 -15.64
N HIS A 208 24.65 -10.26 -15.19
CA HIS A 208 25.27 -10.10 -13.89
C HIS A 208 25.85 -8.68 -13.74
N ILE A 209 25.66 -8.05 -12.59
CA ILE A 209 26.20 -6.72 -12.30
C ILE A 209 27.73 -6.86 -12.15
N ASP A 210 28.47 -6.55 -13.22
CA ASP A 210 29.89 -6.26 -13.09
C ASP A 210 30.01 -4.99 -12.23
N GLY A 211 30.68 -5.11 -11.08
CA GLY A 211 30.71 -4.15 -9.96
C GLY A 211 31.22 -2.73 -10.23
N LYS A 212 31.23 -2.26 -11.48
CA LYS A 212 31.58 -0.89 -11.89
C LYS A 212 30.44 0.13 -11.71
N ASN A 213 29.18 -0.28 -11.63
CA ASN A 213 28.03 0.61 -11.50
C ASN A 213 27.18 0.27 -10.26
N GLY A 214 27.57 0.76 -9.07
CA GLY A 214 26.89 0.47 -7.80
C GLY A 214 25.48 1.08 -7.64
N TRP A 215 25.03 1.91 -8.59
CA TRP A 215 23.71 2.56 -8.55
C TRP A 215 22.56 1.57 -8.79
N ASP A 216 22.73 0.58 -9.67
CA ASP A 216 21.70 -0.43 -9.95
C ASP A 216 21.39 -1.26 -8.69
N SER A 217 22.44 -1.75 -8.01
CA SER A 217 22.30 -2.53 -6.78
C SER A 217 21.67 -1.71 -5.65
N LEU A 218 22.04 -0.44 -5.53
CA LEU A 218 21.48 0.46 -4.52
C LEU A 218 19.98 0.70 -4.76
N LEU A 219 19.57 1.02 -6.00
CA LEU A 219 18.17 1.23 -6.36
C LEU A 219 17.36 -0.04 -6.13
N LEU A 220 17.91 -1.21 -6.47
CA LEU A 220 17.24 -2.49 -6.25
C LEU A 220 17.06 -2.80 -4.76
N VAL A 221 18.07 -2.56 -3.92
CA VAL A 221 17.96 -2.71 -2.46
C VAL A 221 16.94 -1.74 -1.86
N LEU A 222 16.87 -0.50 -2.37
CA LEU A 222 15.85 0.46 -1.96
C LEU A 222 14.44 0.01 -2.35
N ASN A 223 14.27 -0.61 -3.53
CA ASN A 223 13.00 -1.20 -3.95
C ASN A 223 12.59 -2.37 -3.03
N VAL A 224 13.55 -3.24 -2.69
CA VAL A 224 13.35 -4.32 -1.71
C VAL A 224 12.93 -3.75 -0.35
N ALA A 225 13.62 -2.72 0.14
CA ALA A 225 13.27 -2.07 1.41
C ALA A 225 11.87 -1.44 1.37
N PHE A 226 11.51 -0.78 0.27
CA PHE A 226 10.19 -0.20 0.06
C PHE A 226 9.09 -1.26 0.11
N ARG A 227 9.19 -2.30 -0.73
CA ARG A 227 8.19 -3.40 -0.79
C ARG A 227 8.13 -4.18 0.52
N GLY A 228 9.29 -4.50 1.11
CA GLY A 228 9.40 -5.20 2.38
C GLY A 228 8.74 -4.44 3.54
N SER A 229 8.83 -3.09 3.54
CA SER A 229 8.16 -2.27 4.54
C SER A 229 6.63 -2.41 4.50
N PHE A 230 6.03 -2.53 3.31
CA PHE A 230 4.59 -2.79 3.17
C PHE A 230 4.21 -4.21 3.50
N VAL A 231 5.04 -5.20 3.16
CA VAL A 231 4.81 -6.60 3.58
C VAL A 231 4.71 -6.66 5.10
N LYS A 232 5.68 -6.06 5.80
CA LYS A 232 5.65 -5.97 7.27
C LYS A 232 4.40 -5.25 7.78
N PHE A 233 4.05 -4.11 7.17
CA PHE A 233 2.88 -3.32 7.57
C PHE A 233 1.56 -4.09 7.40
N PHE A 234 1.28 -4.63 6.22
CA PHE A 234 0.04 -5.36 5.97
C PHE A 234 -0.04 -6.65 6.80
N PHE A 235 1.08 -7.35 6.98
CA PHE A 235 1.14 -8.50 7.87
C PHE A 235 0.74 -8.12 9.31
N ALA A 236 1.35 -7.07 9.86
CA ALA A 236 1.00 -6.57 11.19
C ALA A 236 -0.47 -6.13 11.27
N LYS A 237 -0.97 -5.43 10.24
CA LYS A 237 -2.37 -4.97 10.18
C LYS A 237 -3.37 -6.12 10.21
N ILE A 238 -3.07 -7.23 9.52
CA ILE A 238 -3.95 -8.40 9.42
C ILE A 238 -3.90 -9.24 10.70
N PHE A 239 -2.70 -9.55 11.19
CA PHE A 239 -2.50 -10.60 12.20
C PHE A 239 -2.26 -10.07 13.62
N GLN A 240 -1.58 -8.93 13.77
CA GLN A 240 -1.15 -8.44 15.08
C GLN A 240 -2.12 -7.42 15.69
N GLY A 241 -2.97 -6.80 14.86
CA GLY A 241 -3.82 -5.69 15.29
C GLY A 241 -2.96 -4.46 15.55
N GLN A 242 -3.31 -3.33 14.92
CA GLN A 242 -2.47 -2.15 14.97
C GLN A 242 -3.05 -1.11 15.93
N HIS A 243 -2.21 -0.63 16.85
CA HIS A 243 -2.51 0.57 17.64
C HIS A 243 -2.49 1.80 16.72
N LEU A 244 -3.41 2.74 16.94
CA LEU A 244 -3.42 4.00 16.20
C LEU A 244 -2.13 4.78 16.47
N PRO A 245 -1.64 5.59 15.52
CA PRO A 245 -0.47 6.42 15.75
C PRO A 245 -0.70 7.38 16.94
N GLN A 246 0.34 7.58 17.77
CA GLN A 246 0.29 8.40 19.01
C GLN A 246 -0.21 9.84 18.81
N VAL A 247 -0.08 10.39 17.60
CA VAL A 247 -0.66 11.71 17.24
C VAL A 247 -2.19 11.74 17.42
N CYS A 248 -2.86 10.58 17.41
CA CYS A 248 -4.29 10.44 17.66
C CYS A 248 -4.65 10.24 19.15
N GLU A 249 -3.67 9.94 20.02
CA GLU A 249 -3.92 9.56 21.42
C GLU A 249 -4.11 10.79 22.32
N ASN A 250 -3.43 11.90 22.00
CA ASN A 250 -3.53 13.16 22.76
C ASN A 250 -4.90 13.86 22.65
N VAL A 251 -5.78 13.40 21.75
CA VAL A 251 -7.18 13.87 21.67
C VAL A 251 -8.03 13.16 22.72
N LEU A 252 -7.69 11.91 23.07
CA LEU A 252 -8.48 11.07 23.97
C LEU A 252 -8.35 11.49 25.45
N GLU A 253 -7.19 11.95 25.91
CA GLU A 253 -7.00 12.37 27.31
C GLU A 253 -7.68 13.70 27.65
N GLN A 254 -7.73 14.65 26.70
CA GLN A 254 -8.44 15.92 26.92
C GLN A 254 -9.96 15.77 26.86
N GLU A 255 -10.46 14.78 26.13
CA GLU A 255 -11.90 14.52 26.00
C GLU A 255 -12.44 13.61 27.13
N TYR A 256 -11.58 12.76 27.72
CA TYR A 256 -11.95 11.89 28.84
C TYR A 256 -12.29 12.66 30.13
N HIS A 257 -11.67 13.83 30.34
CA HIS A 257 -11.99 14.69 31.49
C HIS A 257 -13.24 15.56 31.27
N HIS A 258 -13.76 15.67 30.06
CA HIS A 258 -14.86 16.60 29.75
C HIS A 258 -16.23 15.93 29.50
N THR A 259 -16.27 14.60 29.28
CA THR A 259 -17.50 13.96 28.77
C THR A 259 -17.86 12.66 29.50
N LYS A 260 -18.16 12.77 30.80
CA LYS A 260 -18.93 11.74 31.53
C LYS A 260 -20.44 11.91 31.26
N ARG A 261 -20.84 11.83 29.99
CA ARG A 261 -22.22 11.54 29.54
C ARG A 261 -22.23 11.37 28.02
N SER A 262 -22.80 10.26 27.54
CA SER A 262 -23.01 9.87 26.13
C SER A 262 -21.94 8.94 25.55
N ALA A 263 -22.37 7.71 25.26
CA ALA A 263 -21.61 6.71 24.53
C ALA A 263 -21.42 7.15 23.08
N GLU A 264 -20.19 7.45 22.66
CA GLU A 264 -19.97 8.01 21.31
C GLU A 264 -18.68 7.52 20.65
N TYR A 265 -18.74 7.45 19.32
CA TYR A 265 -17.86 6.73 18.41
C TYR A 265 -16.50 7.42 18.24
N ARG A 266 -15.39 6.65 18.21
CA ARG A 266 -14.02 7.18 17.98
C ARG A 266 -13.77 7.52 16.51
N VAL A 267 -13.81 8.82 16.17
CA VAL A 267 -13.30 9.41 14.92
C VAL A 267 -12.75 10.82 15.20
N ILE A 268 -11.63 11.15 14.56
CA ILE A 268 -10.74 12.34 14.74
C ILE A 268 -11.46 13.70 14.62
N ASP A 269 -11.43 14.51 15.68
CA ASP A 269 -11.51 15.99 15.61
C ASP A 269 -10.12 16.59 15.92
N ALA A 270 -9.70 17.62 15.18
CA ALA A 270 -8.35 18.20 15.25
C ALA A 270 -8.38 19.74 15.17
N THR A 271 -9.50 20.37 15.51
CA THR A 271 -9.72 21.81 15.25
C THR A 271 -9.44 22.77 16.42
N ARG A 272 -8.94 22.32 17.59
CA ARG A 272 -8.56 23.26 18.66
C ARG A 272 -7.09 23.69 18.55
N GLU A 273 -6.90 24.99 18.29
CA GLU A 273 -5.64 25.70 18.47
C GLU A 273 -5.05 25.45 19.88
N PRO A 274 -3.71 25.37 20.00
CA PRO A 274 -3.07 25.31 21.31
C PRO A 274 -3.15 26.70 21.96
N SER A 275 -4.15 26.92 22.81
CA SER A 275 -4.07 27.99 23.79
C SER A 275 -2.98 27.63 24.80
N ILE A 276 -1.85 28.31 24.68
CA ILE A 276 -0.85 28.49 25.73
C ILE A 276 -1.60 28.89 27.01
N ILE A 277 -1.46 28.13 28.12
CA ILE A 277 -1.49 28.62 29.50
C ILE A 277 -0.97 27.54 30.47
N ASN A 278 0.06 27.96 31.21
CA ASN A 278 0.52 27.60 32.55
C ASN A 278 0.94 26.17 32.92
N ALA A 279 2.26 26.02 32.97
CA ALA A 279 2.93 25.41 34.11
C ALA A 279 2.52 26.13 35.41
N ASN A 280 1.83 25.41 36.31
CA ASN A 280 1.91 25.48 37.78
C ASN A 280 0.66 24.86 38.43
N ALA A 281 0.83 23.74 39.13
CA ALA A 281 0.16 23.30 40.36
C ALA A 281 0.39 21.77 40.51
N ILE A 282 1.36 21.29 41.29
CA ILE A 282 1.39 21.18 42.76
C ILE A 282 0.40 20.13 43.31
N TYR A 283 0.98 18.96 43.65
CA TYR A 283 0.83 18.15 44.89
C TYR A 283 -0.50 17.48 45.34
N TYR A 284 -0.27 16.32 46.00
CA TYR A 284 -1.13 15.48 46.86
C TYR A 284 -2.18 14.60 46.14
N GLY A 285 -2.40 13.32 46.48
CA GLY A 285 -1.90 12.44 47.54
C GLY A 285 -2.89 11.28 47.75
N GLY A 286 -2.38 10.10 48.14
CA GLY A 286 -3.05 9.09 48.98
C GLY A 286 -4.36 8.44 48.53
N LEU A 287 -4.29 7.18 48.09
CA LEU A 287 -4.67 5.97 48.84
C LEU A 287 -4.53 4.72 47.96
#